data_AF-A0A076HVT7-F1
#
_entry.id   AF-A0A076HVT7-F1
#
_cell.length_a   1.000
_cell.length_b   1.000
_cell.length_c   1.000
_cell.angle_alpha   90.00
_cell.angle_beta   90.00
_cell.angle_gamma   90.00
#
_symmetry.space_group_name_H-M   'P 1'
#
loop_
_entity.id
_entity.type
_entity.pdbx_description
1 polymer ?
#
loop_
_entity_poly.entity_id
_entity_poly.type
_entity_poly.pdbx_seq_one_letter_code
_entity_poly.pdbx_strand_id
1 'polypeptide(L)'
;MLTFLQFAQLAAAAWAGPAPIVQASISTCQLYPGQLATYYTVTYTVGGAMFLSPLCGACPFQAVAAAVAAAAAAGVPVSRYHAQHVISRTAAALCGVQLLRPGFACRARRHRVAHRLHA
;
A
#
# COMPACT_ATOMS: atom_id res chain seq x y z
N MET A 1 -7.47 12.59 7.21
CA MET A 1 -8.16 11.47 6.51
C MET A 1 -7.88 11.62 5.02
N LEU A 2 -7.61 10.53 4.29
CA LEU A 2 -7.37 10.61 2.84
C LEU A 2 -8.68 10.94 2.11
N THR A 3 -8.62 11.76 1.07
CA THR A 3 -9.75 11.90 0.14
C THR A 3 -9.89 10.64 -0.71
N PHE A 4 -11.06 10.43 -1.32
CA PHE A 4 -11.29 9.33 -2.25
C PHE A 4 -10.23 9.27 -3.35
N LEU A 5 -9.91 10.41 -3.95
CA LEU A 5 -8.92 10.49 -5.02
C LEU A 5 -7.52 10.12 -4.52
N GLN A 6 -7.10 10.61 -3.35
CA GLN A 6 -5.79 10.28 -2.78
C GLN A 6 -5.70 8.79 -2.42
N PHE A 7 -6.79 8.19 -1.97
CA PHE A 7 -6.86 6.76 -1.69
C PHE A 7 -6.77 5.93 -2.97
N ALA A 8 -7.47 6.31 -4.03
CA ALA A 8 -7.36 5.66 -5.33
C ALA A 8 -5.94 5.78 -5.91
N GLN A 9 -5.31 6.94 -5.80
CA GLN A 9 -3.91 7.15 -6.21
C GLN A 9 -2.94 6.30 -5.39
N LEU A 10 -3.16 6.17 -4.08
CA LEU A 10 -2.36 5.29 -3.23
C LEU A 10 -2.47 3.83 -3.66
N ALA A 11 -3.70 3.33 -3.88
CA ALA A 11 -3.94 1.96 -4.32
C ALA A 11 -3.27 1.68 -5.67
N ALA A 12 -3.43 2.59 -6.64
CA ALA A 12 -2.77 2.48 -7.93
C ALA A 12 -1.24 2.50 -7.81
N ALA A 13 -0.67 3.41 -7.01
CA ALA A 13 0.78 3.54 -6.87
C ALA A 13 1.42 2.36 -6.12
N ALA A 14 0.72 1.77 -5.15
CA ALA A 14 1.22 0.64 -4.37
C ALA A 14 1.24 -0.67 -5.18
N TRP A 15 0.51 -0.73 -6.29
CA TRP A 15 0.46 -1.89 -7.16
C TRP A 15 1.66 -1.92 -8.12
N ALA A 16 2.43 -3.01 -8.05
CA ALA A 16 3.55 -3.28 -8.95
C ALA A 16 3.39 -4.67 -9.58
N GLY A 17 2.31 -4.86 -10.34
CA GLY A 17 2.01 -6.09 -11.07
C GLY A 17 1.07 -5.83 -12.26
N PRO A 18 0.64 -6.87 -12.97
CA PRO A 18 -0.18 -6.75 -14.18
C PRO A 18 -1.68 -6.62 -13.85
N ALA A 19 -2.10 -5.53 -13.21
CA ALA A 19 -3.54 -5.28 -13.00
C ALA A 19 -4.08 -4.33 -14.08
N PRO A 20 -4.90 -4.80 -15.03
CA PRO A 20 -5.63 -3.93 -15.94
C PRO A 20 -6.60 -2.99 -15.23
N ILE A 21 -7.09 -3.34 -14.03
CA ILE A 21 -8.07 -2.55 -13.28
C ILE A 21 -7.68 -2.51 -11.80
N VAL A 22 -7.65 -1.28 -11.26
CA VAL A 22 -7.54 -1.00 -9.83
C VAL A 22 -8.80 -0.24 -9.40
N GLN A 23 -9.56 -0.83 -8.48
CA GLN A 23 -10.73 -0.18 -7.89
C GLN A 23 -10.48 0.08 -6.42
N ALA A 24 -10.79 1.29 -5.98
CA ALA A 24 -10.67 1.72 -4.60
C ALA A 24 -11.96 2.42 -4.19
N SER A 25 -12.54 2.05 -3.05
CA SER A 25 -13.72 2.73 -2.52
C SER A 25 -13.60 3.06 -1.04
N ILE A 26 -14.22 4.18 -0.67
CA ILE A 26 -14.44 4.61 0.71
C ILE A 26 -15.94 4.58 0.93
N SER A 27 -16.38 3.79 1.91
CA SER A 27 -17.78 3.65 2.27
C SER A 27 -17.97 4.05 3.72
N THR A 28 -19.00 4.81 4.01
CA THR A 28 -19.37 5.17 5.38
C THR A 28 -20.71 4.53 5.70
N CYS A 29 -20.81 3.83 6.84
CA CYS A 29 -22.09 3.36 7.36
C CYS A 29 -22.35 3.97 8.75
N GLN A 30 -23.62 4.15 9.08
CA GLN A 30 -24.02 4.41 10.47
C GLN A 30 -24.21 3.08 11.18
N LEU A 31 -23.38 2.83 12.19
CA LEU A 31 -23.56 1.77 13.16
C LEU A 31 -24.57 2.21 14.21
N TYR A 32 -25.37 1.28 14.72
CA TYR A 32 -26.17 1.50 15.93
C TYR A 32 -25.21 1.69 17.12
N PRO A 33 -25.26 2.78 17.91
CA PRO A 33 -26.35 3.74 18.16
C PRO A 33 -26.15 5.15 17.52
N GLY A 34 -25.65 5.24 16.28
CA GLY A 34 -25.41 6.49 15.54
C GLY A 34 -23.93 6.78 15.25
N GLN A 35 -23.03 5.85 15.53
CA GLN A 35 -21.61 6.01 15.24
C GLN A 35 -21.35 5.83 13.74
N LEU A 36 -20.59 6.74 13.11
CA LEU A 36 -20.15 6.58 11.73
C LEU A 36 -18.91 5.70 11.66
N ALA A 37 -18.98 4.59 10.95
CA ALA A 37 -17.83 3.78 10.58
C ALA A 37 -17.45 4.03 9.12
N THR A 38 -16.15 4.22 8.88
CA THR A 38 -15.59 4.38 7.53
C THR A 38 -14.79 3.13 7.18
N TYR A 39 -15.07 2.59 6.00
CA TYR A 39 -14.42 1.41 5.46
C TYR A 39 -13.70 1.74 4.16
N TYR A 40 -12.48 1.21 4.06
CA TYR A 40 -11.66 1.30 2.87
C TYR A 40 -11.59 -0.06 2.20
N THR A 41 -11.93 -0.13 0.92
CA THR A 41 -11.81 -1.36 0.13
C THR A 41 -10.97 -1.11 -1.12
N VAL A 42 -10.18 -2.12 -1.49
CA VAL A 42 -9.36 -2.12 -2.70
C VAL A 42 -9.51 -3.46 -3.39
N THR A 43 -9.71 -3.41 -4.70
CA THR A 43 -9.82 -4.58 -5.56
C THR A 43 -8.83 -4.44 -6.71
N TYR A 44 -7.98 -5.45 -6.87
CA TYR A 44 -7.09 -5.59 -8.02
C TYR A 44 -7.59 -6.70 -8.92
N THR A 45 -7.81 -6.41 -10.19
CA THR A 45 -8.24 -7.43 -11.16
C THR A 45 -7.05 -7.87 -12.01
N VAL A 46 -6.74 -9.16 -12.02
CA VAL A 46 -5.65 -9.75 -12.83
C VAL A 46 -6.13 -11.04 -13.46
N GLY A 47 -6.02 -11.18 -14.79
CA GLY A 47 -6.38 -12.41 -15.50
C GLY A 47 -7.83 -12.87 -15.30
N GLY A 48 -8.76 -11.94 -15.04
CA GLY A 48 -10.17 -12.24 -14.74
C GLY A 48 -10.47 -12.57 -13.27
N ALA A 49 -9.46 -12.71 -12.42
CA ALA A 49 -9.62 -12.89 -10.97
C ALA A 49 -9.59 -11.53 -10.24
N MET A 50 -10.38 -11.42 -9.17
CA MET A 50 -10.44 -10.23 -8.31
C MET A 50 -9.77 -10.51 -6.97
N PHE A 51 -8.81 -9.69 -6.59
CA PHE A 51 -8.09 -9.77 -5.33
C PHE A 51 -8.46 -8.58 -4.47
N LEU A 52 -9.20 -8.85 -3.41
CA LEU A 52 -9.81 -7.85 -2.54
C LEU A 52 -9.40 -8.06 -1.08
N SER A 53 -9.35 -6.97 -0.33
CA SER A 53 -9.07 -7.02 1.11
C SER A 53 -10.17 -7.83 1.83
N PRO A 54 -9.82 -8.85 2.64
CA PRO A 54 -10.80 -9.67 3.36
C PRO A 54 -11.48 -8.91 4.50
N LEU A 55 -10.96 -7.74 4.88
CA LEU A 55 -11.52 -6.88 5.92
C LEU A 55 -11.85 -5.53 5.31
N CYS A 56 -13.03 -5.00 5.65
CA CYS A 56 -13.31 -3.58 5.57
C CYS A 56 -12.29 -2.85 6.45
N GLY A 57 -11.22 -2.34 5.85
CA GLY A 57 -10.11 -1.74 6.59
C GLY A 57 -10.60 -0.49 7.29
N ALA A 58 -10.36 -0.35 8.58
CA ALA A 58 -10.51 0.94 9.29
C ALA A 58 -9.41 1.94 8.86
N CYS A 59 -8.30 1.42 8.32
CA CYS A 59 -7.16 2.19 7.84
C CYS A 59 -6.97 2.00 6.32
N PRO A 60 -6.82 3.09 5.54
CA PRO A 60 -6.61 3.01 4.10
C PRO A 60 -5.33 2.24 3.73
N PHE A 61 -4.26 2.41 4.50
CA PHE A 61 -2.98 1.73 4.26
C PHE A 61 -3.08 0.22 4.46
N GLN A 62 -3.85 -0.20 5.48
CA GLN A 62 -4.09 -1.61 5.76
C GLN A 62 -4.90 -2.27 4.64
N ALA A 63 -5.92 -1.59 4.11
CA ALA A 63 -6.73 -2.10 3.01
C ALA A 63 -5.88 -2.36 1.75
N VAL A 64 -5.00 -1.41 1.40
CA VAL A 64 -4.05 -1.56 0.28
C VAL A 64 -3.09 -2.72 0.52
N ALA A 65 -2.48 -2.78 1.71
CA ALA A 65 -1.53 -3.85 2.05
C ALA A 65 -2.18 -5.24 2.04
N ALA A 66 -3.39 -5.37 2.56
CA ALA A 66 -4.13 -6.64 2.60
C ALA A 66 -4.49 -7.13 1.19
N ALA A 67 -4.95 -6.24 0.31
CA ALA A 67 -5.27 -6.60 -1.07
C ALA A 67 -4.01 -7.01 -1.88
N VAL A 68 -2.88 -6.31 -1.71
CA VAL A 68 -1.60 -6.72 -2.33
C VAL A 68 -1.11 -8.05 -1.75
N ALA A 69 -1.25 -8.27 -0.45
CA ALA A 69 -0.87 -9.52 0.19
C ALA A 69 -1.71 -10.69 -0.32
N ALA A 70 -3.02 -10.50 -0.52
CA ALA A 70 -3.93 -11.49 -1.09
C ALA A 70 -3.55 -11.86 -2.53
N ALA A 71 -3.28 -10.86 -3.38
CA ALA A 71 -2.81 -11.11 -4.75
C ALA A 71 -1.48 -11.88 -4.78
N ALA A 72 -0.53 -11.49 -3.93
CA ALA A 72 0.75 -12.19 -3.82
C ALA A 72 0.59 -13.65 -3.34
N ALA A 73 -0.33 -13.89 -2.39
CA ALA A 73 -0.63 -15.24 -1.89
C ALA A 73 -1.26 -16.12 -2.98
N ALA A 74 -2.00 -15.51 -3.91
CA ALA A 74 -2.55 -16.19 -5.08
C ALA A 74 -1.55 -16.38 -6.24
N GLY A 75 -0.27 -16.04 -6.04
CA GLY A 75 0.78 -16.23 -7.05
C GLY A 75 0.86 -15.13 -8.11
N VAL A 76 0.15 -14.01 -7.95
CA VAL A 76 0.29 -12.86 -8.85
C VAL A 76 1.70 -12.27 -8.70
N PRO A 77 2.42 -11.94 -9.79
CA PRO A 77 3.75 -11.33 -9.73
C PRO A 77 3.66 -9.86 -9.28
N VAL A 78 3.48 -9.65 -7.98
CA VAL A 78 3.42 -8.33 -7.32
C VAL A 78 4.54 -8.17 -6.30
N SER A 79 5.06 -6.94 -6.17
CA SER A 79 6.08 -6.63 -5.16
C SER A 79 5.48 -6.10 -3.86
N ARG A 80 5.47 -6.94 -2.82
CA ARG A 80 5.09 -6.53 -1.45
C ARG A 80 6.00 -5.44 -0.89
N TYR A 81 7.30 -5.51 -1.23
CA TYR A 81 8.28 -4.51 -0.82
C TYR A 81 7.98 -3.13 -1.41
N HIS A 82 7.63 -3.08 -2.71
CA HIS A 82 7.21 -1.83 -3.37
C HIS A 82 5.97 -1.25 -2.71
N ALA A 83 4.95 -2.07 -2.47
CA ALA A 83 3.72 -1.64 -1.80
C ALA A 83 4.02 -1.05 -0.41
N GLN A 84 4.84 -1.73 0.40
CA GLN A 84 5.28 -1.24 1.71
C GLN A 84 6.03 0.09 1.60
N HIS A 85 6.93 0.22 0.62
CA HIS A 85 7.68 1.46 0.42
C HIS A 85 6.74 2.63 0.03
N VAL A 86 5.77 2.41 -0.86
CA VAL A 86 4.78 3.44 -1.24
C VAL A 86 3.91 3.83 -0.04
N ILE A 87 3.42 2.85 0.72
CA ILE A 87 2.63 3.08 1.93
C ILE A 87 3.43 3.89 2.97
N SER A 88 4.66 3.48 3.27
CA SER A 88 5.49 4.18 4.26
C SER A 88 5.80 5.62 3.85
N ARG A 89 6.07 5.85 2.56
CA ARG A 89 6.34 7.18 2.01
C ARG A 89 5.12 8.08 2.05
N THR A 90 3.96 7.55 1.71
CA THR A 90 2.70 8.32 1.74
C THR A 90 2.28 8.62 3.17
N ALA A 91 2.38 7.65 4.09
CA ALA A 91 2.15 7.88 5.51
C ALA A 91 3.08 8.95 6.08
N ALA A 92 4.38 8.89 5.77
CA ALA A 92 5.33 9.91 6.21
C ALA A 92 5.01 11.30 5.65
N ALA A 93 4.66 11.39 4.36
CA ALA A 93 4.27 12.65 3.74
C ALA A 93 3.03 13.28 4.41
N LEU A 94 2.03 12.46 4.79
CA LEU A 94 0.86 12.95 5.53
C LEU A 94 1.21 13.41 6.95
N CYS A 95 2.23 12.81 7.57
CA CYS A 95 2.75 13.23 8.87
C CYS A 95 3.71 14.45 8.76
N GLY A 96 3.91 15.03 7.57
CA GLY A 96 4.86 16.12 7.34
C GLY A 96 6.33 15.68 7.38
N VAL A 97 6.60 14.38 7.42
CA VAL A 97 7.95 13.82 7.44
C VAL A 97 8.42 13.58 6.02
N GLN A 98 9.45 14.30 5.60
CA GLN A 98 10.14 13.98 4.35
C GLN A 98 11.11 12.82 4.56
N LEU A 99 10.71 11.63 4.10
CA LEU A 99 11.65 10.52 3.94
C LEU A 99 12.59 10.83 2.78
N LEU A 100 13.71 11.46 3.11
CA LEU A 100 14.81 11.66 2.17
C LEU A 100 15.36 10.28 1.78
N ARG A 101 15.36 9.98 0.47
CA ARG A 101 16.10 8.81 -0.03
C ARG A 101 17.55 8.98 0.43
N PRO A 102 18.17 7.97 1.07
CA PRO A 102 19.58 8.06 1.42
C PRO A 102 20.35 8.36 0.14
N GLY A 103 21.11 9.46 0.11
CA GLY A 103 21.82 9.91 -1.08
C GLY A 103 22.77 8.85 -1.62
N PHE A 104 23.26 9.03 -2.85
CA PHE A 104 24.22 8.09 -3.47
C PHE A 104 25.40 7.79 -2.53
N ALA A 105 25.92 8.81 -1.84
CA ALA A 105 26.98 8.65 -0.85
C ALA A 105 26.60 7.74 0.33
N CYS A 106 25.38 7.88 0.90
CA CYS A 106 24.91 7.01 1.98
C CYS A 106 24.70 5.56 1.52
N ARG A 107 24.15 5.36 0.31
CA ARG A 107 23.98 4.02 -0.27
C ARG A 107 25.33 3.37 -0.53
N ALA A 108 26.27 4.10 -1.14
CA ALA A 108 27.62 3.62 -1.39
C ALA A 108 28.37 3.25 -0.09
N ARG A 109 28.23 4.05 0.98
CA ARG A 109 28.80 3.71 2.30
C ARG A 109 28.19 2.42 2.86
N ARG A 110 26.87 2.25 2.81
CA ARG A 110 26.21 1.03 3.31
C ARG A 110 26.71 -0.23 2.58
N HIS A 111 26.88 -0.18 1.26
CA HIS A 111 27.43 -1.31 0.50
C HIS A 111 28.90 -1.60 0.82
N ARG A 112 29.73 -0.57 1.05
CA ARG A 112 31.12 -0.75 1.49
C ARG A 112 31.23 -1.36 2.90
N VAL A 113 30.31 -1.02 3.80
CA VAL A 113 30.30 -1.56 5.18
C VAL A 113 29.76 -2.99 5.21
N ALA A 114 28.74 -3.32 4.39
CA ALA A 114 28.22 -4.68 4.27
C ALA A 114 29.32 -5.69 3.85
N HIS A 115 30.25 -5.26 2.99
CA HIS A 115 31.38 -6.08 2.56
C HIS A 115 32.42 -6.36 3.66
N ARG A 116 32.45 -5.55 4.73
CA ARG A 116 33.40 -5.69 5.85
C ARG A 116 32.83 -6.44 7.05
N LEU A 117 31.53 -6.71 7.07
CA LEU A 117 30.87 -7.47 8.14
C LEU A 117 30.69 -8.95 7.79
N HIS A 118 31.02 -9.35 6.56
CA HIS A 118 30.94 -10.72 6.05
C HIS A 118 32.32 -11.27 5.60
N ALA A 119 33.41 -10.61 5.99
CA ALA A 119 34.79 -11.08 5.81
C ALA A 119 35.39 -11.31 7.20
#